data_AF-A0A4Q3LRF9-F1
#
_entry.id   AF-A0A4Q3LRF9-F1
#
_cell.length_a   1.000
_cell.length_b   1.000
_cell.length_c   1.000
_cell.angle_alpha   90.00
_cell.angle_beta   90.00
_cell.angle_gamma   90.00
#
_symmetry.space_group_name_H-M   'P 1'
#
loop_
_entity.id
_entity.type
_entity.pdbx_description
1 polymer ?
#
loop_
_entity_poly.entity_id
_entity_poly.type
_entity_poly.pdbx_seq_one_letter_code
_entity_poly.pdbx_strand_id
1 'polypeptide(L)'
;GEAMNEMERIARQLPPGFGFEWTGQSREEKLAGSQAMILYAFSLLAVFLCLAALYESWTIPVSVLLVVPLGVLGVLLATLLRGMSNDVYFQIGLVTIIGLSAKNAILIVEFAKDLQAEGKSVLEAALEAAHLRFRPIIMTSLAFTLGVVPLFIASGASSASQRAIGTGVIGGMITGTVLAVVFVPVFFVLVRTFFKGSKRQQEHDAKLVQQHRREAEALE
;
A
#
# COMPACT_ATOMS: atom_id res chain seq x y z
N GLY A 1 5.65 -20.15 -14.35
CA GLY A 1 5.51 -21.25 -13.36
C GLY A 1 6.70 -22.20 -13.32
N GLU A 2 6.73 -23.13 -12.36
CA GLU A 2 7.79 -24.14 -12.19
C GLU A 2 8.00 -25.00 -13.45
N ALA A 3 6.92 -25.42 -14.10
CA ALA A 3 6.99 -26.20 -15.34
C ALA A 3 7.67 -25.43 -16.49
N MET A 4 7.46 -24.11 -16.59
CA MET A 4 8.14 -23.29 -17.59
C MET A 4 9.64 -23.18 -17.30
N ASN A 5 10.01 -22.97 -16.03
CA ASN A 5 11.42 -22.90 -15.63
C ASN A 5 12.15 -24.22 -15.92
N GLU A 6 11.48 -25.35 -15.67
CA GLU A 6 12.04 -26.67 -15.94
C GLU A 6 12.18 -26.93 -17.46
N MET A 7 11.20 -26.53 -18.26
CA MET A 7 11.29 -26.58 -19.72
C MET A 7 12.43 -25.71 -20.26
N GLU A 8 12.65 -24.51 -19.71
CA GLU A 8 13.80 -23.68 -20.07
C GLU A 8 15.13 -24.33 -19.67
N ARG A 9 15.18 -25.02 -18.52
CA ARG A 9 16.36 -25.76 -18.07
C ARG A 9 16.70 -26.92 -19.01
N ILE A 10 15.70 -27.66 -19.47
CA ILE A 10 15.86 -28.76 -20.43
C ILE A 10 16.24 -28.23 -21.81
N ALA A 11 15.60 -27.14 -22.26
CA ALA A 11 15.90 -26.52 -23.56
C ALA A 11 17.36 -26.05 -23.66
N ARG A 12 17.97 -25.62 -22.56
CA ARG A 12 19.40 -25.26 -22.50
C ARG A 12 20.37 -26.44 -22.69
N GLN A 13 19.90 -27.68 -22.57
CA GLN A 13 20.71 -28.90 -22.76
C GLN A 13 20.66 -29.40 -24.22
N LEU A 14 19.87 -28.76 -25.08
CA LEU A 14 19.79 -29.12 -26.48
C LEU A 14 21.07 -28.74 -27.23
N PRO A 15 21.42 -29.45 -28.32
CA PRO A 15 22.56 -29.11 -29.16
C PRO A 15 22.50 -27.66 -29.67
N PRO A 16 23.66 -27.02 -29.94
CA PRO A 16 23.69 -25.69 -30.53
C PRO A 16 22.94 -25.68 -31.87
N GLY A 17 22.04 -24.71 -32.04
CA GLY A 17 21.16 -24.59 -33.23
C GLY A 17 19.67 -24.77 -32.94
N PHE A 18 19.29 -25.30 -31.78
CA PHE A 18 17.89 -25.36 -31.34
C PHE A 18 17.50 -24.10 -30.54
N GLY A 19 16.48 -23.38 -31.03
CA GLY A 19 15.81 -22.31 -30.29
C GLY A 19 14.48 -22.78 -29.72
N PHE A 20 13.96 -22.06 -28.74
CA PHE A 20 12.59 -22.25 -28.26
C PHE A 20 11.91 -20.90 -28.10
N GLU A 21 10.59 -20.88 -28.29
CA GLU A 21 9.76 -19.70 -28.06
C GLU A 21 8.48 -20.13 -27.33
N TRP A 22 8.03 -19.30 -26.39
CA TRP A 22 6.77 -19.50 -25.71
C TRP A 22 5.62 -18.95 -26.57
N THR A 23 4.51 -19.68 -26.67
CA THR A 23 3.30 -19.26 -27.40
C THR A 23 2.05 -19.39 -26.52
N GLY A 24 0.95 -18.75 -26.93
CA GLY A 24 -0.32 -18.77 -26.22
C GLY A 24 -0.22 -18.31 -24.76
N GLN A 25 -0.84 -19.05 -23.85
CA GLN A 25 -0.94 -18.69 -22.43
C GLN A 25 0.42 -18.57 -21.72
N SER A 26 1.40 -19.42 -22.07
CA SER A 26 2.74 -19.35 -21.46
C SER A 26 3.50 -18.08 -21.86
N ARG A 27 3.26 -17.56 -23.07
CA ARG A 27 3.82 -16.27 -23.51
C ARG A 27 3.21 -15.13 -22.70
N GLU A 28 1.89 -15.12 -22.56
CA GLU A 28 1.16 -14.10 -21.79
C GLU A 28 1.55 -14.11 -20.31
N GLU A 29 1.73 -15.29 -19.69
CA GLU A 29 2.21 -15.41 -18.30
C GLU A 29 3.62 -14.79 -18.14
N LYS A 30 4.53 -15.05 -19.08
CA LYS A 30 5.89 -14.49 -19.06
C LYS A 30 5.88 -12.96 -19.26
N LEU A 31 5.06 -12.48 -20.19
CA LEU A 31 4.89 -11.03 -20.43
C LEU A 31 4.30 -10.34 -19.20
N ALA A 32 3.25 -10.88 -18.59
CA ALA A 32 2.63 -10.35 -17.38
C ALA A 32 3.62 -10.29 -16.21
N GLY A 33 4.45 -11.32 -16.03
CA GLY A 33 5.52 -11.32 -15.02
C GLY A 33 6.55 -10.21 -15.24
N SER A 34 6.97 -9.98 -16.49
CA SER A 34 7.95 -8.92 -16.83
C SER A 34 7.40 -7.51 -16.65
N GLN A 35 6.10 -7.30 -16.89
CA GLN A 35 5.45 -6.00 -16.76
C GLN A 35 5.06 -5.66 -15.32
N ALA A 36 4.94 -6.66 -14.44
CA ALA A 36 4.54 -6.46 -13.05
C ALA A 36 5.45 -5.48 -12.30
N MET A 37 6.77 -5.59 -12.45
CA MET A 37 7.72 -4.67 -11.81
C MET A 37 7.54 -3.23 -12.28
N ILE A 38 7.35 -3.03 -13.58
CA ILE A 38 7.09 -1.72 -14.18
C ILE A 38 5.77 -1.16 -13.64
N LEU A 39 4.73 -1.98 -13.59
CA LEU A 39 3.41 -1.61 -13.06
C LEU A 39 3.48 -1.16 -11.59
N TYR A 40 4.21 -1.89 -10.74
CA TYR A 40 4.40 -1.51 -9.34
C TYR A 40 5.21 -0.23 -9.19
N ALA A 41 6.28 -0.07 -9.97
CA ALA A 41 7.08 1.15 -9.96
C ALA A 41 6.25 2.38 -10.37
N PHE A 42 5.48 2.28 -11.45
CA PHE A 42 4.58 3.36 -11.89
C PHE A 42 3.45 3.62 -10.90
N SER A 43 2.88 2.58 -10.29
CA SER A 43 1.85 2.73 -9.25
C SER A 43 2.39 3.49 -8.03
N LEU A 44 3.56 3.11 -7.53
CA LEU A 44 4.22 3.79 -6.41
C LEU A 44 4.62 5.23 -6.77
N LEU A 45 5.13 5.44 -7.98
CA LEU A 45 5.48 6.78 -8.47
C LEU A 45 4.24 7.67 -8.59
N ALA A 46 3.14 7.16 -9.15
CA ALA A 46 1.89 7.90 -9.26
C ALA A 46 1.36 8.28 -7.87
N VAL A 47 1.32 7.32 -6.92
CA VAL A 47 0.94 7.59 -5.53
C VAL A 47 1.86 8.65 -4.91
N PHE A 48 3.18 8.53 -5.09
CA PHE A 48 4.15 9.49 -4.60
C PHE A 48 3.89 10.91 -5.12
N LEU A 49 3.74 11.07 -6.43
CA LEU A 49 3.53 12.37 -7.06
C LEU A 49 2.20 13.00 -6.67
N CYS A 50 1.13 12.20 -6.61
CA CYS A 50 -0.17 12.66 -6.12
C CYS A 50 -0.10 13.16 -4.67
N LEU A 51 0.59 12.43 -3.78
CA LEU A 51 0.76 12.85 -2.39
C LEU A 51 1.68 14.07 -2.27
N ALA A 52 2.74 14.15 -3.08
CA ALA A 52 3.64 15.28 -3.07
C ALA A 52 2.93 16.57 -3.51
N ALA A 53 2.04 16.46 -4.50
CA ALA A 53 1.18 17.55 -4.93
C ALA A 53 0.12 17.91 -3.88
N LEU A 54 -0.54 16.91 -3.28
CA LEU A 54 -1.59 17.11 -2.28
C LEU A 54 -1.06 17.82 -1.01
N TYR A 55 0.12 17.42 -0.53
CA TYR A 55 0.69 17.92 0.71
C TYR A 55 1.71 19.05 0.52
N GLU A 56 1.95 19.50 -0.72
CA GLU A 56 3.03 20.43 -1.09
C GLU A 56 4.38 20.03 -0.45
N SER A 57 4.63 18.72 -0.32
CA SER A 57 5.75 18.15 0.46
C SER A 57 6.32 16.92 -0.19
N TRP A 58 7.64 16.85 -0.29
CA TRP A 58 8.35 15.63 -0.72
C TRP A 58 8.55 14.64 0.43
N THR A 59 8.45 15.12 1.67
CA THR A 59 8.77 14.33 2.87
C THR A 59 7.59 13.50 3.36
N ILE A 60 6.39 14.09 3.35
CA ILE A 60 5.16 13.45 3.81
C ILE A 60 4.82 12.17 3.02
N PRO A 61 4.92 12.16 1.67
CA PRO A 61 4.70 10.96 0.87
C PRO A 61 5.66 9.82 1.22
N VAL A 62 6.90 10.12 1.60
CA VAL A 62 7.89 9.09 2.00
C VAL A 62 7.42 8.36 3.25
N SER A 63 6.91 9.07 4.26
CA SER A 63 6.36 8.46 5.47
C SER A 63 5.20 7.50 5.17
N VAL A 64 4.36 7.87 4.20
CA VAL A 64 3.21 7.04 3.76
C VAL A 64 3.69 5.79 3.01
N LEU A 65 4.65 5.94 2.10
CA LEU A 65 5.13 4.82 1.28
C LEU A 65 5.90 3.77 2.09
N LEU A 66 6.50 4.12 3.22
CA LEU A 66 7.16 3.15 4.12
C LEU A 66 6.21 2.10 4.69
N VAL A 67 4.90 2.34 4.65
CA VAL A 67 3.87 1.39 5.12
C VAL A 67 3.56 0.33 4.07
N VAL A 68 3.77 0.63 2.78
CA VAL A 68 3.40 -0.26 1.68
C VAL A 68 4.01 -1.67 1.82
N PRO A 69 5.31 -1.83 2.15
CA PRO A 69 5.91 -3.15 2.35
C PRO A 69 5.20 -3.99 3.43
N LEU A 70 4.62 -3.35 4.46
CA LEU A 70 3.91 -4.04 5.54
C LEU A 70 2.61 -4.68 5.03
N GLY A 71 1.87 -3.99 4.17
CA GLY A 71 0.68 -4.53 3.52
C GLY A 71 1.05 -5.64 2.53
N VAL A 72 2.07 -5.42 1.70
CA VAL A 72 2.58 -6.41 0.73
C VAL A 72 3.03 -7.70 1.43
N LEU A 73 3.66 -7.59 2.59
CA LEU A 73 4.06 -8.74 3.41
C LEU A 73 2.85 -9.60 3.81
N GLY A 74 1.72 -8.97 4.18
CA GLY A 74 0.48 -9.70 4.47
C GLY A 74 -0.10 -10.44 3.27
N VAL A 75 -0.05 -9.83 2.09
CA VAL A 75 -0.48 -10.45 0.82
C VAL A 75 0.38 -11.67 0.54
N LEU A 76 1.70 -11.52 0.59
CA LEU A 76 2.66 -12.60 0.36
C LEU A 76 2.45 -13.76 1.34
N LEU A 77 2.34 -13.46 2.64
CA LEU A 77 2.13 -14.49 3.66
C LEU A 77 0.83 -15.26 3.44
N ALA A 78 -0.30 -14.58 3.18
CA ALA A 78 -1.58 -15.25 2.99
C ALA A 78 -1.59 -16.13 1.73
N THR A 79 -1.01 -15.65 0.63
CA THR A 79 -0.88 -16.40 -0.62
C THR A 79 0.04 -17.61 -0.47
N LEU A 80 1.19 -17.45 0.22
CA LEU A 80 2.13 -18.54 0.50
C LEU A 80 1.51 -19.60 1.41
N LEU A 81 0.85 -19.21 2.50
CA LEU A 81 0.19 -20.13 3.43
C LEU A 81 -0.92 -20.95 2.76
N ARG A 82 -1.53 -20.42 1.69
CA ARG A 82 -2.58 -21.09 0.92
C ARG A 82 -2.04 -21.83 -0.33
N GLY A 83 -0.72 -21.82 -0.55
CA GLY A 83 -0.08 -22.49 -1.69
C GLY A 83 -0.51 -21.94 -3.05
N MET A 84 -0.87 -20.65 -3.11
CA MET A 84 -1.36 -20.02 -4.33
C MET A 84 -0.22 -19.45 -5.17
N SER A 85 -0.38 -19.46 -6.49
CA SER A 85 0.61 -18.94 -7.43
C SER A 85 0.59 -17.41 -7.53
N ASN A 86 1.70 -16.82 -7.95
CA ASN A 86 1.77 -15.40 -8.31
C ASN A 86 1.21 -15.21 -9.73
N ASP A 87 -0.11 -15.10 -9.82
CA ASP A 87 -0.85 -14.85 -11.07
C ASP A 87 -1.30 -13.38 -11.19
N VAL A 88 -1.99 -13.05 -12.29
CA VAL A 88 -2.48 -11.69 -12.55
C VAL A 88 -3.45 -11.20 -11.45
N TYR A 89 -4.24 -12.09 -10.86
CA TYR A 89 -5.17 -11.73 -9.77
C TYR A 89 -4.44 -11.38 -8.48
N PHE A 90 -3.36 -12.09 -8.17
CA PHE A 90 -2.45 -11.72 -7.10
C PHE A 90 -1.83 -10.34 -7.34
N GLN A 91 -1.43 -10.03 -8.57
CA GLN A 91 -0.87 -8.71 -8.90
C GLN A 91 -1.89 -7.57 -8.69
N ILE A 92 -3.14 -7.77 -9.09
CA ILE A 92 -4.24 -6.82 -8.84
C ILE A 92 -4.49 -6.65 -7.33
N GLY A 93 -4.44 -7.75 -6.58
CA GLY A 93 -4.55 -7.74 -5.12
C GLY A 93 -3.44 -6.93 -4.45
N LEU A 94 -2.18 -7.08 -4.92
CA LEU A 94 -1.06 -6.28 -4.43
C LEU A 94 -1.28 -4.78 -4.66
N VAL A 95 -1.66 -4.36 -5.87
CA VAL A 95 -1.92 -2.94 -6.16
C VAL A 95 -3.05 -2.39 -5.30
N THR A 96 -4.10 -3.17 -5.08
CA THR A 96 -5.22 -2.81 -4.21
C THR A 96 -4.73 -2.58 -2.77
N ILE A 97 -3.84 -3.43 -2.26
CA ILE A 97 -3.28 -3.30 -0.92
C ILE A 97 -2.29 -2.14 -0.80
N ILE A 98 -1.52 -1.81 -1.85
CA ILE A 98 -0.70 -0.60 -1.89
C ILE A 98 -1.57 0.63 -1.62
N GLY A 99 -2.69 0.77 -2.36
CA GLY A 99 -3.62 1.89 -2.21
C GLY A 99 -4.34 1.93 -0.86
N LEU A 100 -4.85 0.79 -0.38
CA LEU A 100 -5.55 0.71 0.91
C LEU A 100 -4.62 0.99 2.09
N SER A 101 -3.38 0.48 2.04
CA SER A 101 -2.36 0.77 3.05
C SER A 101 -1.99 2.24 3.04
N ALA A 102 -1.82 2.84 1.85
CA ALA A 102 -1.58 4.26 1.72
C ALA A 102 -2.74 5.09 2.32
N LYS A 103 -4.01 4.76 2.02
CA LYS A 103 -5.18 5.44 2.63
C LYS A 103 -5.12 5.44 4.16
N ASN A 104 -4.82 4.29 4.77
CA ASN A 104 -4.75 4.17 6.22
C ASN A 104 -3.60 5.02 6.79
N ALA A 105 -2.46 5.06 6.12
CA ALA A 105 -1.30 5.85 6.53
C ALA A 105 -1.53 7.37 6.37
N ILE A 106 -2.12 7.79 5.24
CA ILE A 106 -2.48 9.16 4.91
C ILE A 106 -3.33 9.77 6.03
N LEU A 107 -4.39 9.07 6.48
CA LEU A 107 -5.28 9.59 7.51
C LEU A 107 -4.58 9.91 8.83
N ILE A 108 -3.60 9.09 9.25
CA ILE A 108 -2.83 9.33 10.47
C ILE A 108 -1.83 10.46 10.24
N VAL A 109 -1.09 10.41 9.14
CA VAL A 109 -0.03 11.37 8.83
C VAL A 109 -0.57 12.78 8.64
N GLU A 110 -1.73 12.93 8.00
CA GLU A 110 -2.43 14.20 7.81
C GLU A 110 -2.83 14.80 9.17
N PHE A 111 -3.46 14.01 10.03
CA PHE A 111 -3.83 14.47 11.37
C PHE A 111 -2.63 14.82 12.23
N ALA A 112 -1.54 14.05 12.14
CA ALA A 112 -0.32 14.32 12.87
C ALA A 112 0.35 15.62 12.37
N LYS A 113 0.27 15.89 11.07
CA LYS A 113 0.77 17.12 10.46
C LYS A 113 -0.04 18.34 10.94
N ASP A 114 -1.37 18.25 10.94
CA ASP A 114 -2.24 19.34 11.37
C ASP A 114 -2.04 19.64 12.87
N LEU A 115 -2.00 18.61 13.71
CA LEU A 115 -1.71 18.74 15.15
C LEU A 115 -0.31 19.35 15.41
N GLN A 116 0.67 19.03 14.57
CA GLN A 116 1.99 19.66 14.65
C GLN A 116 1.94 21.14 14.25
N ALA A 117 1.11 21.50 13.27
CA ALA A 117 0.90 22.89 12.86
C ALA A 117 0.25 23.73 13.97
N GLU A 118 -0.60 23.10 14.79
CA GLU A 118 -1.19 23.69 15.99
C GLU A 118 -0.18 23.88 17.15
N GLY A 119 1.06 23.43 16.98
CA GLY A 119 2.17 23.64 17.92
C GLY A 119 2.53 22.42 18.76
N LYS A 120 1.90 21.25 18.57
CA LYS A 120 2.29 20.02 19.28
C LYS A 120 3.65 19.52 18.81
N SER A 121 4.37 18.82 19.69
CA SER A 121 5.59 18.14 19.29
C SER A 121 5.31 17.03 18.28
N VAL A 122 6.30 16.65 17.47
CA VAL A 122 6.16 15.59 16.43
C VAL A 122 5.61 14.30 17.03
N LEU A 123 6.07 13.93 18.24
CA LEU A 123 5.69 12.70 18.92
C LEU A 123 4.26 12.77 19.44
N GLU A 124 3.89 13.85 20.13
CA GLU A 124 2.54 14.05 20.66
C GLU A 124 1.51 14.06 19.53
N ALA A 125 1.81 14.81 18.45
CA ALA A 125 0.95 14.89 17.28
C ALA A 125 0.73 13.52 16.62
N ALA A 126 1.79 12.70 16.50
CA ALA A 126 1.70 11.36 15.92
C ALA A 126 0.86 10.41 16.78
N LEU A 127 1.03 10.43 18.11
CA LEU A 127 0.29 9.59 19.04
C LEU A 127 -1.20 9.95 19.08
N GLU A 128 -1.50 11.24 19.13
CA GLU A 128 -2.87 11.72 19.17
C GLU A 128 -3.61 11.47 17.85
N ALA A 129 -2.95 11.71 16.71
CA ALA A 129 -3.49 11.37 15.40
C ALA A 129 -3.81 9.87 15.28
N ALA A 130 -2.92 9.00 15.78
CA ALA A 130 -3.15 7.56 15.79
C ALA A 130 -4.38 7.18 16.62
N HIS A 131 -4.57 7.79 17.80
CA HIS A 131 -5.75 7.54 18.64
C HIS A 131 -7.05 8.02 17.98
N LEU A 132 -7.05 9.22 17.41
CA LEU A 132 -8.23 9.79 16.73
C LEU A 132 -8.64 8.95 15.52
N ARG A 133 -7.66 8.38 14.81
CA ARG A 133 -7.87 7.61 13.58
C ARG A 133 -8.01 6.11 13.78
N PHE A 134 -7.72 5.60 14.97
CA PHE A 134 -7.85 4.18 15.30
C PHE A 134 -9.25 3.64 14.97
N ARG A 135 -10.32 4.26 15.50
CA ARG A 135 -11.69 3.79 15.30
C ARG A 135 -12.10 3.81 13.81
N PRO A 136 -11.93 4.91 13.05
CA PRO A 136 -12.22 4.93 11.61
C PRO A 136 -11.42 3.91 10.78
N ILE A 137 -10.13 3.72 11.08
CA ILE A 137 -9.27 2.78 10.34
C ILE A 137 -9.74 1.34 10.56
N ILE A 138 -10.02 0.95 11.81
CA ILE A 138 -10.52 -0.38 12.13
C ILE A 138 -11.89 -0.61 11.47
N MET A 139 -12.80 0.36 11.54
CA MET A 139 -14.12 0.25 10.94
C MET A 139 -14.05 -0.04 9.44
N THR A 140 -13.30 0.77 8.70
CA THR A 140 -13.18 0.63 7.23
C THR A 140 -12.45 -0.64 6.83
N SER A 141 -11.41 -1.01 7.57
CA SER A 141 -10.62 -2.23 7.32
C SER A 141 -11.45 -3.49 7.56
N LEU A 142 -12.23 -3.54 8.64
CA LEU A 142 -13.11 -4.67 8.95
C LEU A 142 -14.24 -4.77 7.94
N ALA A 143 -14.90 -3.66 7.60
CA ALA A 143 -15.97 -3.64 6.61
C ALA A 143 -15.48 -4.18 5.24
N PHE A 144 -14.30 -3.73 4.81
CA PHE A 144 -13.70 -4.21 3.57
C PHE A 144 -13.28 -5.68 3.65
N THR A 145 -12.65 -6.10 4.75
CA THR A 145 -12.25 -7.50 4.97
C THR A 145 -13.46 -8.42 4.90
N LEU A 146 -14.54 -8.10 5.62
CA LEU A 146 -15.79 -8.85 5.60
C LEU A 146 -16.46 -8.83 4.22
N GLY A 147 -16.40 -7.70 3.50
CA GLY A 147 -16.90 -7.59 2.13
C GLY A 147 -16.18 -8.50 1.13
N VAL A 148 -14.91 -8.82 1.38
CA VAL A 148 -14.08 -9.71 0.53
C VAL A 148 -14.17 -11.18 0.96
N VAL A 149 -14.73 -11.49 2.13
CA VAL A 149 -14.90 -12.88 2.62
C VAL A 149 -15.57 -13.80 1.59
N PRO A 150 -16.64 -13.41 0.85
CA PRO A 150 -17.24 -14.29 -0.15
C PRO A 150 -16.25 -14.74 -1.24
N LEU A 151 -15.35 -13.86 -1.67
CA LEU A 151 -14.30 -14.19 -2.66
C LEU A 151 -13.27 -15.15 -2.05
N PHE A 152 -12.98 -15.00 -0.76
CA PHE A 152 -12.03 -15.86 -0.05
C PHE A 152 -12.50 -17.32 0.11
N ILE A 153 -13.81 -17.55 0.23
CA ILE A 153 -14.42 -18.88 0.37
C ILE A 153 -15.14 -19.35 -0.90
N ALA A 154 -15.03 -18.60 -2.01
CA ALA A 154 -15.78 -18.88 -3.24
C ALA A 154 -15.57 -20.32 -3.74
N SER A 155 -16.65 -20.96 -4.14
CA SER A 155 -16.70 -22.30 -4.73
C SER A 155 -17.46 -22.31 -6.05
N GLY A 156 -17.18 -23.28 -6.91
CA GLY A 156 -17.83 -23.40 -8.23
C GLY A 156 -17.05 -22.70 -9.35
N ALA A 157 -17.76 -22.23 -10.37
CA ALA A 157 -17.15 -21.60 -11.55
C ALA A 157 -16.37 -20.34 -11.16
N SER A 158 -15.17 -20.16 -11.74
CA SER A 158 -14.28 -19.02 -11.45
C SER A 158 -13.84 -18.91 -9.97
N SER A 159 -13.93 -19.99 -9.19
CA SER A 159 -13.52 -19.98 -7.78
C SER A 159 -12.02 -19.78 -7.59
N ALA A 160 -11.17 -20.28 -8.50
CA ALA A 160 -9.73 -20.09 -8.45
C ALA A 160 -9.35 -18.60 -8.49
N SER A 161 -9.88 -17.86 -9.47
CA SER A 161 -9.65 -16.42 -9.63
C SER A 161 -10.16 -15.60 -8.44
N GLN A 162 -11.38 -15.90 -7.96
CA GLN A 162 -11.96 -15.23 -6.79
C GLN A 162 -11.13 -15.46 -5.53
N ARG A 163 -10.70 -16.70 -5.29
CA ARG A 163 -9.86 -17.04 -4.14
C ARG A 163 -8.49 -16.40 -4.24
N ALA A 164 -7.91 -16.25 -5.44
CA ALA A 164 -6.60 -15.65 -5.63
C ALA A 164 -6.58 -14.20 -5.18
N ILE A 165 -7.50 -13.38 -5.70
CA ILE A 165 -7.62 -11.99 -5.29
C ILE A 165 -8.09 -11.86 -3.83
N GLY A 166 -9.07 -12.65 -3.41
CA GLY A 166 -9.64 -12.58 -2.06
C GLY A 166 -8.64 -12.93 -0.96
N THR A 167 -7.78 -13.95 -1.19
CA THR A 167 -6.73 -14.34 -0.23
C THR A 167 -5.69 -13.25 -0.04
N GLY A 168 -5.16 -12.72 -1.15
CA GLY A 168 -4.16 -11.67 -1.07
C GLY A 168 -4.70 -10.43 -0.38
N VAL A 169 -5.88 -9.98 -0.78
CA VAL A 169 -6.50 -8.78 -0.23
C VAL A 169 -6.85 -8.91 1.27
N ILE A 170 -7.40 -10.05 1.72
CA ILE A 170 -7.67 -10.25 3.15
C ILE A 170 -6.37 -10.28 3.97
N GLY A 171 -5.37 -11.02 3.50
CA GLY A 171 -4.07 -11.11 4.18
C GLY A 171 -3.37 -9.75 4.30
N GLY A 172 -3.37 -9.00 3.20
CA GLY A 172 -2.81 -7.65 3.14
C GLY A 172 -3.59 -6.66 4.00
N MET A 173 -4.92 -6.74 4.04
CA MET A 173 -5.73 -5.83 4.85
C MET A 173 -5.55 -6.09 6.35
N ILE A 174 -5.61 -7.35 6.80
CA ILE A 174 -5.43 -7.68 8.22
C ILE A 174 -4.04 -7.26 8.70
N THR A 175 -3.00 -7.69 7.98
CA THR A 175 -1.61 -7.39 8.34
C THR A 175 -1.33 -5.90 8.19
N GLY A 176 -1.75 -5.30 7.09
CA GLY A 176 -1.58 -3.88 6.79
C GLY A 176 -2.25 -3.01 7.84
N THR A 177 -3.47 -3.31 8.27
CA THR A 177 -4.16 -2.51 9.29
C THR A 177 -3.53 -2.66 10.66
N VAL A 178 -3.22 -3.88 11.10
CA VAL A 178 -2.59 -4.11 12.42
C VAL A 178 -1.23 -3.45 12.49
N LEU A 179 -0.40 -3.61 11.45
CA LEU A 179 0.94 -3.04 11.43
C LEU A 179 0.91 -1.53 11.17
N ALA A 180 0.04 -1.01 10.30
CA ALA A 180 -0.01 0.42 9.99
C ALA A 180 -0.37 1.26 11.23
N VAL A 181 -1.34 0.83 12.04
CA VAL A 181 -1.71 1.57 13.26
C VAL A 181 -0.51 1.77 14.20
N VAL A 182 0.39 0.78 14.26
CA VAL A 182 1.57 0.82 15.14
C VAL A 182 2.76 1.52 14.47
N PHE A 183 3.01 1.25 13.19
CA PHE A 183 4.22 1.69 12.50
C PHE A 183 4.08 3.04 11.80
N VAL A 184 2.88 3.46 11.38
CA VAL A 184 2.68 4.78 10.75
C VAL A 184 3.17 5.92 11.65
N PRO A 185 2.83 5.98 12.95
CA PRO A 185 3.34 7.03 13.84
C PRO A 185 4.87 7.02 13.93
N VAL A 186 5.47 5.82 13.97
CA VAL A 186 6.92 5.64 14.01
C VAL A 186 7.57 6.17 12.73
N PHE A 187 7.03 5.83 11.56
CA PHE A 187 7.54 6.31 10.27
C PHE A 187 7.40 7.83 10.15
N PHE A 188 6.29 8.40 10.61
CA PHE A 188 6.11 9.84 10.63
C PHE A 188 7.18 10.53 11.48
N VAL A 189 7.37 10.07 12.73
CA VAL A 189 8.39 10.64 13.64
C VAL A 189 9.79 10.48 13.06
N LEU A 190 10.12 9.31 12.53
CA LEU A 190 11.42 9.01 11.95
C LEU A 190 11.72 9.94 10.78
N VAL A 191 10.81 10.03 9.81
CA VAL A 191 10.99 10.88 8.63
C VAL A 191 11.10 12.36 9.01
N ARG A 192 10.26 12.84 9.93
CA ARG A 192 10.32 14.24 10.41
C ARG A 192 11.58 14.56 11.21
N THR A 193 12.19 13.55 11.84
CA THR A 193 13.45 13.72 12.57
C THR A 193 14.63 13.84 11.61
N PHE A 194 14.67 13.01 10.55
CA PHE A 194 15.74 13.05 9.54
C PHE A 194 15.60 14.22 8.56
N PHE A 195 14.36 14.60 8.23
CA PHE A 195 14.06 15.67 7.29
C PHE A 195 13.23 16.74 7.98
N LYS A 196 13.91 17.75 8.54
CA LYS A 196 13.25 18.94 9.08
C LYS A 196 12.52 19.63 7.93
N GLY A 197 11.20 19.75 8.05
CA GLY A 197 10.33 20.31 7.00
C GLY A 197 10.85 21.64 6.46
N SER A 198 10.69 21.86 5.15
CA SER A 198 11.06 23.13 4.51
C SER A 198 10.36 24.32 5.18
N LYS A 199 11.02 25.48 5.30
CA LYS A 199 10.42 26.72 5.85
C LYS A 199 9.09 27.06 5.20
N ARG A 200 8.96 26.78 3.89
CA ARG A 200 7.76 27.00 3.10
C ARG A 200 6.58 26.12 3.54
N GLN A 201 6.86 24.89 4.00
CA GLN A 201 5.86 23.99 4.58
C GLN A 201 5.33 24.55 5.91
N GLN A 202 6.23 25.04 6.77
CA GLN A 202 5.88 25.60 8.07
C GLN A 202 4.99 26.85 7.93
N GLU A 203 5.27 27.71 6.96
CA GLU A 203 4.45 28.89 6.66
C GLU A 203 3.06 28.54 6.12
N HIS A 204 2.95 27.52 5.26
CA HIS A 204 1.66 27.05 4.76
C HIS A 204 0.80 26.47 5.90
N ASP A 205 1.38 25.59 6.71
CA ASP A 205 0.71 24.92 7.82
C ASP A 205 0.23 25.93 8.88
N ALA A 206 1.04 26.95 9.19
CA ALA A 206 0.65 28.03 10.09
C ALA A 206 -0.53 28.87 9.55
N LYS A 207 -0.63 29.08 8.24
CA LYS A 207 -1.75 29.80 7.62
C LYS A 207 -3.06 29.03 7.72
N LEU A 208 -3.03 27.71 7.50
CA LEU A 208 -4.21 26.85 7.62
C LEU A 208 -4.78 26.87 9.04
N VAL A 209 -3.92 26.74 10.05
CA VAL A 209 -4.33 26.82 11.46
C VAL A 209 -4.91 28.19 11.80
N GLN A 210 -4.32 29.28 11.31
CA GLN A 210 -4.88 30.63 11.49
C GLN A 210 -6.25 30.77 10.81
N GLN A 211 -6.45 30.16 9.64
CA GLN A 211 -7.73 30.20 8.95
C GLN A 211 -8.80 29.41 9.72
N HIS A 212 -8.50 28.18 10.15
CA HIS A 212 -9.42 27.37 10.96
C HIS A 212 -9.79 28.06 12.28
N ARG A 213 -8.82 28.72 12.93
CA ARG A 213 -9.07 29.49 14.14
C ARG A 213 -9.98 30.69 13.90
N ARG A 214 -9.79 31.41 12.80
CA ARG A 214 -10.67 32.54 12.41
C ARG A 214 -12.08 32.07 12.07
N GLU A 215 -12.23 30.93 11.42
CA GLU A 215 -13.55 30.35 11.11
C GLU A 215 -14.27 29.89 12.38
N ALA A 216 -13.56 29.30 13.35
CA ALA A 216 -14.12 28.95 14.64
C ALA A 216 -14.55 30.20 15.45
N GLU A 217 -13.72 31.24 15.47
CA GLU A 217 -14.04 32.53 16.12
C GLU A 217 -15.19 33.29 15.42
N ALA A 218 -15.45 33.03 14.14
CA ALA A 218 -16.57 33.64 13.41
C ALA A 218 -17.91 32.90 13.59
N LEU A 219 -17.89 31.71 14.20
CA LEU A 219 -19.06 30.89 14.50
C LEU A 219 -19.55 31.03 15.96
N GLU A 220 -18.76 31.70 16.82
CA GLU A 220 -19.13 32.10 18.19
C GLU A 220 -19.78 33.50 18.21
#